data_AF-A0A1A8GZQ1-F1
#
_entry.id   AF-A0A1A8GZQ1-F1
#
_cell.length_a   1.000
_cell.length_b   1.000
_cell.length_c   1.000
_cell.angle_alpha   90.00
_cell.angle_beta   90.00
_cell.angle_gamma   90.00
#
_symmetry.space_group_name_H-M   'P 1'
#
loop_
_entity.id
_entity.type
_entity.pdbx_description
1 polymer ?
#
loop_
_entity_poly.entity_id
_entity_poly.type
_entity_poly.pdbx_seq_one_letter_code
_entity_poly.pdbx_strand_id
1 'polypeptide(L)' 'SKDEMIAYFLRANPLLQCKMGRGFLHNFQEMTYLKPTFCEHCAGFLWGIIKQGYKCKDCGVNCHKQCRELLVLACRKR' A
#
# COMPACT_ATOMS: atom_id res chain seq x y z
N SER A 1 16.55 -7.75 9.76
CA SER A 1 17.07 -7.53 8.39
C SER A 1 17.19 -6.04 8.08
N LYS A 2 18.00 -5.63 7.08
CA LYS A 2 18.05 -4.25 6.56
C LYS A 2 16.66 -3.73 6.20
N ASP A 3 15.82 -4.59 5.62
CA ASP A 3 14.45 -4.25 5.21
C ASP A 3 13.54 -3.96 6.42
N GLU A 4 13.69 -4.72 7.50
CA GLU A 4 12.92 -4.50 8.74
C GLU A 4 13.35 -3.22 9.46
N MET A 5 14.65 -2.91 9.46
CA MET A 5 15.16 -1.65 10.00
C MET A 5 14.60 -0.45 9.23
N ILE A 6 14.58 -0.54 7.90
CA ILE A 6 13.94 0.47 7.05
C ILE A 6 12.45 0.58 7.41
N ALA A 7 11.72 -0.53 7.49
CA ALA A 7 10.30 -0.53 7.87
C ALA A 7 10.03 0.05 9.28
N TYR A 8 10.97 -0.11 10.23
CA TYR A 8 10.90 0.49 11.56
C TYR A 8 11.01 2.02 11.50
N PHE A 9 12.05 2.56 10.87
CA PHE A 9 12.24 4.01 10.77
C PHE A 9 11.10 4.71 10.01
N LEU A 10 10.53 4.05 9.01
CA LEU A 10 9.39 4.56 8.24
C LEU A 10 8.10 4.63 9.05
N ARG A 11 7.87 3.68 9.96
CA ARG A 11 6.74 3.74 10.91
C ARG A 11 6.92 4.83 11.95
N ALA A 12 8.17 5.09 12.35
CA ALA A 12 8.51 6.08 13.38
C ALA A 12 8.52 7.54 12.87
N ASN A 13 8.67 7.76 11.56
CA ASN A 13 8.72 9.11 10.99
C ASN A 13 7.91 9.22 9.68
N PRO A 14 6.65 9.70 9.75
CA PRO A 14 5.76 9.85 8.59
C PRO A 14 6.33 10.75 7.48
N LEU A 15 7.24 11.68 7.79
CA LEU A 15 7.87 12.55 6.79
C LEU A 15 8.85 11.81 5.89
N LEU A 16 9.36 10.65 6.32
CA LEU A 16 10.22 9.79 5.49
C LEU A 16 9.42 8.95 4.50
N GLN A 17 8.15 8.65 4.79
CA GLN A 17 7.24 7.96 3.86
C GLN A 17 7.04 8.75 2.57
N CYS A 18 6.84 10.07 2.67
CA CYS A 18 6.68 10.93 1.50
C CYS A 18 7.99 11.17 0.71
N LYS A 19 9.17 10.82 1.28
CA LYS A 19 10.49 10.98 0.65
C LYS A 19 11.07 9.69 0.08
N MET A 20 10.29 8.61 0.04
CA MET A 20 10.81 7.35 -0.48
C MET A 20 11.22 7.45 -1.95
N GLY A 21 12.34 6.80 -2.29
CA GLY A 21 12.82 6.71 -3.66
C GLY A 21 11.83 5.99 -4.58
N ARG A 22 12.05 6.11 -5.91
CA ARG A 22 11.13 5.62 -6.96
C ARG A 22 10.65 4.17 -6.79
N GLY A 23 11.41 3.32 -6.11
CA GLY A 23 11.05 1.92 -5.84
C GLY A 23 9.88 1.68 -4.88
N PHE A 24 9.38 2.71 -4.18
CA PHE A 24 8.22 2.60 -3.27
C PHE A 24 6.98 3.34 -3.80
N LEU A 25 7.08 4.00 -4.95
CA LEU A 25 5.94 4.64 -5.59
C LEU A 25 5.07 3.59 -6.27
N HIS A 26 3.82 3.49 -5.83
CA HIS A 26 2.81 2.62 -6.42
C HIS A 26 1.85 3.44 -7.28
N ASN A 27 1.53 2.95 -8.47
CA ASN A 27 0.50 3.53 -9.34
C ASN A 27 -0.89 3.03 -8.94
N PHE A 28 -1.38 3.53 -7.79
CA PHE A 28 -2.67 3.13 -7.24
C PHE A 28 -3.86 3.67 -8.04
N GLN A 29 -4.83 2.81 -8.30
CA GLN A 29 -6.12 3.17 -8.89
C GLN A 29 -7.26 2.64 -8.04
N GLU A 30 -8.32 3.43 -7.93
CA GLU A 30 -9.53 3.03 -7.21
C GLU A 30 -10.15 1.79 -7.87
N MET A 31 -10.58 0.82 -7.06
CA MET A 31 -11.05 -0.47 -7.53
C MET A 31 -12.28 -0.96 -6.75
N THR A 32 -13.23 -1.53 -7.49
CA THR A 32 -14.31 -2.35 -6.95
C THR A 32 -13.89 -3.81 -6.94
N TYR A 33 -13.88 -4.42 -5.77
CA TYR A 33 -13.50 -5.83 -5.60
C TYR A 33 -14.74 -6.73 -5.59
N LEU A 34 -14.75 -7.74 -6.45
CA LEU A 34 -15.84 -8.72 -6.54
C LEU A 34 -15.69 -9.91 -5.58
N LYS A 35 -14.57 -9.96 -4.86
CA LYS A 35 -14.25 -10.99 -3.87
C LYS A 35 -13.70 -10.35 -2.60
N PRO A 36 -13.82 -11.02 -1.44
CA PRO A 36 -13.19 -10.56 -0.21
C PRO A 36 -11.71 -10.24 -0.43
N THR A 37 -11.33 -8.99 -0.16
CA THR A 37 -9.97 -8.50 -0.40
C THR A 37 -9.51 -7.70 0.82
N PHE A 38 -8.24 -7.82 1.16
CA PHE A 38 -7.64 -7.25 2.36
C PHE A 38 -6.56 -6.24 1.98
N CYS A 39 -6.33 -5.28 2.86
CA CYS A 39 -5.32 -4.25 2.70
C CYS A 39 -3.94 -4.79 3.07
N GLU A 40 -2.97 -4.72 2.17
CA GLU A 40 -1.59 -5.16 2.44
C GLU A 40 -0.86 -4.31 3.49
N HIS A 41 -1.33 -3.11 3.79
CA HIS A 41 -0.71 -2.26 4.82
C HIS A 41 -1.13 -2.64 6.25
N CYS A 42 -2.43 -2.77 6.50
CA CYS A 42 -2.97 -3.00 7.86
C CYS A 42 -3.55 -4.40 8.07
N ALA A 43 -3.51 -5.27 7.04
CA ALA A 43 -4.16 -6.58 7.00
C ALA A 43 -5.69 -6.57 7.21
N GLY A 44 -6.31 -5.39 7.26
CA GLY A 44 -7.75 -5.23 7.45
C GLY A 44 -8.56 -5.44 6.17
N PHE A 45 -9.82 -5.85 6.33
CA PHE A 45 -10.75 -6.04 5.21
C PHE A 45 -11.10 -4.73 4.49
N LEU A 46 -11.21 -4.76 3.16
CA LEU A 46 -11.66 -3.62 2.35
C LEU A 46 -13.20 -3.57 2.36
N TRP A 47 -13.78 -2.79 3.27
CA TRP A 47 -15.22 -2.67 3.45
C TRP A 47 -15.93 -1.87 2.34
N GLY A 48 -17.18 -2.24 2.06
CA GLY A 48 -18.08 -1.54 1.13
C GLY A 48 -18.56 -2.41 -0.04
N ILE A 49 -19.55 -1.90 -0.79
CA ILE A 49 -20.14 -2.61 -1.94
C ILE A 49 -19.37 -2.34 -3.24
N ILE A 50 -18.87 -1.11 -3.41
CA ILE A 50 -18.06 -0.68 -4.55
C ILE A 50 -16.93 0.22 -4.07
N LYS A 51 -15.87 0.36 -4.88
CA LYS A 51 -14.74 1.27 -4.60
C LYS A 51 -14.15 1.09 -3.19
N GLN A 52 -14.06 -0.15 -2.73
CA GLN A 52 -13.65 -0.49 -1.35
C GLN A 52 -12.18 -0.13 -1.06
N GLY A 53 -11.38 0.01 -2.11
CA GLY A 53 -9.97 0.35 -1.96
C GLY A 53 -9.29 0.69 -3.27
N TYR A 54 -7.97 0.63 -3.23
CA TYR A 54 -7.08 0.97 -4.32
C TYR A 54 -6.23 -0.24 -4.67
N LYS A 55 -5.95 -0.44 -5.96
CA LYS A 55 -5.05 -1.46 -6.48
C LYS A 55 -3.91 -0.81 -7.25
N CYS A 56 -2.68 -1.20 -6.97
CA CYS A 56 -1.53 -0.77 -7.75
C CYS A 56 -1.57 -1.45 -9.12
N LYS A 57 -1.54 -0.67 -10.21
CA LYS A 57 -1.51 -1.19 -11.58
C LYS A 57 -0.26 -2.00 -11.89
N ASP A 58 0.85 -1.64 -11.25
CA ASP A 58 2.17 -2.18 -11.56
C ASP A 58 2.46 -3.51 -10.84
N CYS A 59 2.14 -3.61 -9.55
CA CYS A 59 2.44 -4.79 -8.73
C CYS A 59 1.20 -5.54 -8.22
N GLY A 60 0.00 -4.97 -8.36
CA GLY A 60 -1.27 -5.61 -7.99
C GLY A 60 -1.64 -5.57 -6.50
N VAL A 61 -0.84 -4.91 -5.65
CA VAL A 61 -1.11 -4.71 -4.23
C VAL A 61 -2.41 -3.93 -4.00
N ASN A 62 -3.14 -4.28 -2.94
CA ASN A 62 -4.41 -3.68 -2.58
C ASN A 62 -4.28 -2.91 -1.25
N CYS A 63 -4.88 -1.73 -1.15
CA CYS A 63 -4.84 -0.90 0.06
C CYS A 63 -6.14 -0.13 0.25
N HIS A 64 -6.46 0.23 1.50
CA HIS A 64 -7.46 1.26 1.77
C HIS A 64 -6.99 2.61 1.23
N LYS A 65 -7.94 3.53 1.00
CA LYS A 65 -7.67 4.92 0.62
C LYS A 65 -6.64 5.60 1.53
N GLN A 66 -6.80 5.45 2.85
CA GLN A 66 -5.93 6.03 3.88
C GLN A 66 -4.59 5.29 4.04
N CYS A 67 -4.53 4.03 3.64
CA CYS A 67 -3.33 3.20 3.81
C CYS A 67 -2.37 3.30 2.63
N ARG A 68 -2.84 3.74 1.46
CA ARG A 68 -2.04 3.76 0.22
C ARG A 68 -0.76 4.61 0.34
N GLU A 69 -0.80 5.69 1.13
CA GLU A 69 0.34 6.61 1.35
C GLU A 69 1.25 6.13 2.48
N LEU A 70 0.78 5.18 3.28
CA LEU A 70 1.51 4.60 4.42
C LEU A 70 2.18 3.27 4.07
N LEU A 71 2.00 2.77 2.85
CA LEU A 71 2.51 1.47 2.46
C LEU A 71 4.04 1.49 2.31
N VAL A 72 4.74 0.72 3.16
CA VAL A 72 6.21 0.61 3.17
C VAL A 72 6.75 -0.54 2.31
N LEU A 73 5.90 -1.14 1.48
CA LEU A 73 6.28 -2.22 0.58
C LEU A 73 6.81 -1.63 -0.74
N ALA A 74 7.95 -2.11 -1.23
CA ALA A 74 8.48 -1.71 -2.53
C ALA A 74 7.54 -2.15 -3.68
N CYS A 75 7.34 -1.28 -4.66
CA CYS A 75 6.60 -1.60 -5.87
C CYS A 75 7.49 -2.38 -6.84
N ARG A 76 7.27 -3.70 -6.93
CA ARG A 76 7.96 -4.58 -7.89
C ARG A 76 6.98 -4.94 -9.01
N LYS A 77 7.21 -4.39 -10.21
CA LYS A 77 6.43 -4.73 -11.41
C LYS A 77 6.50 -6.24 -11.65
N ARG A 78 5.34 -6.86 -11.88
CA ARG A 78 5.24 -8.25 -12.32
C ARG A 78 5.23 -8.33 -13.84
#